data_AF-A0A932WF82-F1
#
_entry.id   AF-A0A932WF82-F1
#
_cell.length_a   1.000
_cell.length_b   1.000
_cell.length_c   1.000
_cell.angle_alpha   90.00
_cell.angle_beta   90.00
_cell.angle_gamma   90.00
#
_symmetry.space_group_name_H-M   'P 1'
#
loop_
_entity.id
_entity.type
_entity.pdbx_description
1 polymer ?
#
loop_
_entity_poly.entity_id
_entity_poly.type
_entity_poly.pdbx_seq_one_letter_code
_entity_poly.pdbx_strand_id
1 'polypeptide(L)'
;MAKMRAVQVARAKGPFEWVERDIPEPGAGSVRIKVQACGICNSDSYTAEHYIDSQAQDPAAELSKLGGAKVILATVTNGEAMSAVLGGLAMNGKRIVLGAPADPLQVPAGLLIGGRRSIVGWPSGSSIDSQDTLAFSTQTGVRSTNELFPLERAAEGYERMMSGKARFRVVLTTGNEMANQR
;
A
#
# COMPACT_ATOMS: atom_id res chain seq x y z
N MET A 1 -26.03 17.18 18.04
CA MET A 1 -24.89 16.25 17.85
C MET A 1 -23.73 17.04 17.27
N ALA A 2 -22.48 16.64 17.53
CA ALA A 2 -21.34 17.27 16.88
C ALA A 2 -21.39 16.98 15.38
N LYS A 3 -21.05 17.98 14.56
CA LYS A 3 -21.07 17.85 13.10
C LYS A 3 -19.66 17.82 12.53
N MET A 4 -19.48 17.13 11.42
CA MET A 4 -18.23 17.10 10.66
C MET A 4 -18.43 17.67 9.26
N ARG A 5 -17.41 18.37 8.77
CA ARG A 5 -17.28 18.71 7.36
C ARG A 5 -16.72 17.50 6.63
N ALA A 6 -17.34 17.14 5.52
CA ALA A 6 -16.90 16.06 4.66
C ALA A 6 -17.01 16.47 3.19
N VAL A 7 -16.23 15.78 2.37
CA VAL A 7 -16.38 15.81 0.92
C VAL A 7 -16.91 14.45 0.50
N GLN A 8 -17.97 14.43 -0.30
CA GLN A 8 -18.60 13.18 -0.76
C GLN A 8 -18.74 13.16 -2.28
N VAL A 9 -19.02 11.97 -2.82
CA VAL A 9 -19.44 11.75 -4.20
C VAL A 9 -20.79 11.04 -4.12
N ALA A 10 -21.89 11.77 -4.34
CA ALA A 10 -23.24 11.26 -4.09
C ALA A 10 -23.69 10.15 -5.06
N ARG A 11 -23.04 10.06 -6.23
CA ARG A 11 -23.27 9.03 -7.24
C ARG A 11 -21.96 8.72 -7.97
N ALA A 12 -21.80 7.49 -8.44
CA ALA A 12 -20.60 7.09 -9.18
C ALA A 12 -20.26 8.09 -10.30
N LYS A 13 -18.99 8.50 -10.38
CA LYS A 13 -18.48 9.52 -11.33
C LYS A 13 -19.11 10.92 -11.19
N GLY A 14 -19.83 11.20 -10.11
CA GLY A 14 -20.33 12.54 -9.78
C GLY A 14 -19.23 13.48 -9.28
N PRO A 15 -19.51 14.79 -9.19
CA PRO A 15 -18.56 15.75 -8.65
C PRO A 15 -18.35 15.53 -7.14
N PHE A 16 -17.25 16.08 -6.64
CA PHE A 16 -17.05 16.22 -5.20
C PHE A 16 -17.97 17.30 -4.64
N GLU A 17 -18.68 16.96 -3.59
CA GLU A 17 -19.67 17.84 -2.94
C GLU A 17 -19.28 18.08 -1.48
N TRP A 18 -19.39 19.33 -1.06
CA TRP A 18 -19.23 19.74 0.32
C TRP A 18 -20.49 19.45 1.12
N VAL A 19 -20.34 18.68 2.19
CA VAL A 19 -21.44 18.34 3.07
C VAL A 19 -21.06 18.49 4.53
N GLU A 20 -22.06 18.81 5.33
CA GLU A 20 -21.99 18.74 6.78
C GLU A 20 -22.81 17.53 7.22
N ARG A 21 -22.23 16.66 8.04
CA ARG A 21 -22.90 15.45 8.54
C ARG A 21 -22.77 15.34 10.04
N ASP A 22 -23.75 14.73 10.68
CA ASP A 22 -23.63 14.37 12.09
C ASP A 22 -22.52 13.33 12.28
N ILE A 23 -21.74 13.49 13.34
CA ILE A 23 -20.71 12.53 13.70
C ILE A 23 -21.41 11.31 14.31
N PRO A 24 -21.27 10.10 13.75
CA PRO A 24 -21.99 8.92 14.20
C PRO A 24 -21.43 8.41 15.54
N GLU A 25 -22.31 8.12 16.51
CA GLU A 25 -21.94 7.49 17.78
C GLU A 25 -21.55 6.01 17.56
N PRO A 26 -20.37 5.57 18.05
CA PRO A 26 -19.95 4.19 17.89
C PRO A 26 -20.86 3.26 18.71
N GLY A 27 -21.38 2.21 18.05
CA GLY A 27 -22.13 1.14 18.71
C GLY A 27 -21.23 0.18 19.49
N ALA A 28 -21.82 -0.80 20.16
CA ALA A 28 -21.08 -1.85 20.87
C ALA A 28 -20.06 -2.54 19.94
N GLY A 29 -18.82 -2.70 20.41
CA GLY A 29 -17.71 -3.28 19.63
C GLY A 29 -17.06 -2.34 18.61
N SER A 30 -17.50 -1.09 18.52
CA SER A 30 -16.88 -0.06 17.66
C SER A 30 -16.16 0.98 18.51
N VAL A 31 -15.11 1.57 17.95
CA VAL A 31 -14.43 2.74 18.52
C VAL A 31 -14.39 3.85 17.48
N ARG A 32 -14.50 5.10 17.94
CA ARG A 32 -14.33 6.27 17.07
C ARG A 32 -12.86 6.66 17.07
N ILE A 33 -12.23 6.61 15.90
CA ILE A 33 -10.83 7.00 15.73
C ILE A 33 -10.77 8.29 14.92
N LYS A 34 -10.05 9.29 15.44
CA LYS A 34 -9.72 10.48 14.66
C LYS A 34 -8.54 10.14 13.75
N VAL A 35 -8.82 9.92 12.47
CA VAL A 35 -7.77 9.74 11.46
C VAL A 35 -7.31 11.12 11.00
N GLN A 36 -6.06 11.45 11.33
CA GLN A 36 -5.43 12.73 10.98
C GLN A 36 -4.91 12.72 9.54
N ALA A 37 -4.31 11.61 9.17
CA ALA A 37 -3.78 11.31 7.85
C ALA A 37 -3.66 9.79 7.74
N CYS A 38 -3.73 9.26 6.52
CA CYS A 38 -3.32 7.87 6.26
C CYS A 38 -2.44 7.85 5.02
N GLY A 39 -1.18 7.46 5.21
CA GLY A 39 -0.26 7.21 4.12
C GLY A 39 0.81 6.25 4.58
N ILE A 40 1.12 5.24 3.76
CA ILE A 40 2.35 4.44 3.78
C ILE A 40 2.66 4.11 2.32
N CYS A 41 3.87 4.49 1.86
CA CYS A 41 4.84 3.71 1.07
C CYS A 41 5.98 4.65 0.63
N ASN A 42 7.21 4.28 0.96
CA ASN A 42 8.52 4.76 0.48
C ASN A 42 9.63 4.10 1.33
N SER A 43 9.28 3.45 2.45
CA SER A 43 10.22 2.77 3.34
C SER A 43 11.09 1.76 2.61
N ASP A 44 10.51 1.03 1.65
CA ASP A 44 11.20 0.10 0.77
C ASP A 44 12.30 0.77 -0.07
N SER A 45 12.07 2.00 -0.56
CA SER A 45 13.10 2.76 -1.30
C SER A 45 14.30 3.15 -0.43
N TYR A 46 14.12 3.33 0.88
CA TYR A 46 15.23 3.68 1.78
C TYR A 46 16.05 2.47 2.22
N THR A 47 15.48 1.26 2.13
CA THR A 47 16.13 0.02 2.58
C THR A 47 16.55 -0.88 1.42
N ALA A 48 16.29 -0.49 0.17
CA ALA A 48 16.67 -1.27 -0.99
C ALA A 48 18.19 -1.19 -1.20
N GLU A 49 18.87 -2.32 -1.08
CA GLU A 49 20.30 -2.46 -1.39
C GLU A 49 20.55 -2.69 -2.88
N HIS A 50 19.58 -3.30 -3.57
CA HIS A 50 19.66 -3.63 -5.00
C HIS A 50 18.38 -3.22 -5.72
N TYR A 51 18.53 -2.74 -6.95
CA TYR A 51 17.42 -2.42 -7.85
C TYR A 51 17.53 -3.26 -9.13
N ILE A 52 16.43 -3.94 -9.48
CA ILE A 52 16.32 -4.77 -10.69
C ILE A 52 15.17 -4.20 -11.52
N ASP A 53 15.50 -3.65 -12.69
CA ASP A 53 14.50 -3.23 -13.68
C ASP A 53 13.97 -4.44 -14.46
N SER A 54 12.76 -4.90 -14.15
CA SER A 54 12.14 -6.05 -14.80
C SER A 54 11.71 -5.80 -16.25
N GLN A 55 11.78 -4.56 -16.76
CA GLN A 55 11.53 -4.26 -18.17
C GLN A 55 12.80 -4.37 -19.02
N ALA A 56 13.97 -4.21 -18.40
CA ALA A 56 15.26 -4.24 -19.09
C ALA A 56 15.90 -5.64 -19.12
N GLN A 57 15.57 -6.50 -18.14
CA GLN A 57 16.23 -7.78 -17.90
C GLN A 57 15.29 -8.78 -17.22
N ASP A 58 15.64 -10.07 -17.28
CA ASP A 58 14.90 -11.13 -16.59
C ASP A 58 15.11 -11.03 -15.06
N PRO A 59 14.07 -10.65 -14.29
CA PRO A 59 14.22 -10.43 -12.87
C PRO A 59 14.45 -11.73 -12.09
N ALA A 60 14.00 -12.89 -12.55
CA ALA A 60 14.28 -14.16 -11.89
C ALA A 60 15.75 -14.56 -12.03
N ALA A 61 16.35 -14.33 -13.21
CA ALA A 61 17.76 -14.56 -13.43
C ALA A 61 18.63 -13.65 -12.56
N GLU A 62 18.31 -12.35 -12.47
CA GLU A 62 19.04 -11.41 -11.63
C GLU A 62 18.94 -11.77 -10.14
N LEU A 63 17.74 -12.09 -9.65
CA LEU A 63 17.55 -12.57 -8.28
C LEU A 63 18.37 -13.84 -8.01
N SER A 64 18.47 -14.75 -8.97
CA SER A 64 19.26 -15.98 -8.83
C SER A 64 20.76 -15.71 -8.74
N LYS A 65 21.29 -14.73 -9.46
CA LYS A 65 22.70 -14.29 -9.34
C LYS A 65 23.01 -13.76 -7.94
N LEU A 66 22.02 -13.18 -7.27
CA LEU A 66 22.10 -12.72 -5.87
C LEU A 66 21.91 -13.86 -4.85
N GLY A 67 21.84 -15.12 -5.28
CA GLY A 67 21.62 -16.29 -4.42
C GLY A 67 20.15 -16.68 -4.21
N GLY A 68 19.23 -15.96 -4.86
CA GLY A 68 17.79 -16.18 -4.80
C GLY A 68 17.13 -15.57 -3.56
N ALA A 69 15.88 -15.15 -3.72
CA ALA A 69 15.12 -14.54 -2.64
C ALA A 69 14.53 -15.60 -1.70
N LYS A 70 14.77 -15.48 -0.40
CA LYS A 70 14.07 -16.28 0.62
C LYS A 70 12.60 -15.93 0.70
N VAL A 71 12.29 -14.64 0.54
CA VAL A 71 10.93 -14.12 0.50
C VAL A 71 10.81 -13.13 -0.65
N ILE A 72 9.72 -13.21 -1.41
CA ILE A 72 9.29 -12.16 -2.34
C ILE A 72 7.94 -11.62 -1.87
N LEU A 73 7.86 -10.33 -1.55
CA LEU A 73 6.60 -9.63 -1.30
C LEU A 73 6.07 -9.07 -2.63
N ALA A 74 4.98 -9.63 -3.13
CA ALA A 74 4.35 -9.21 -4.38
C ALA A 74 3.30 -8.13 -4.10
N THR A 75 3.70 -6.86 -4.22
CA THR A 75 2.86 -5.68 -4.01
C THR A 75 2.23 -5.14 -5.30
N VAL A 76 2.75 -5.55 -6.46
CA VAL A 76 2.22 -5.20 -7.78
C VAL A 76 0.83 -5.81 -8.02
N THR A 77 0.00 -5.20 -8.88
CA THR A 77 -1.32 -5.71 -9.27
C THR A 77 -1.32 -6.30 -10.68
N ASN A 78 -0.25 -7.00 -11.08
CA ASN A 78 -0.09 -7.60 -12.41
C ASN A 78 0.38 -9.05 -12.28
N GLY A 79 -0.40 -10.00 -12.81
CA GLY A 79 -0.16 -11.44 -12.67
C GLY A 79 1.09 -11.93 -13.39
N GLU A 80 1.40 -11.37 -14.57
CA GLU A 80 2.59 -11.72 -15.34
C GLU A 80 3.88 -11.32 -14.61
N ALA A 81 3.94 -10.07 -14.12
CA ALA A 81 5.07 -9.57 -13.33
C ALA A 81 5.32 -10.42 -12.07
N MET A 82 4.25 -10.82 -11.37
CA MET A 82 4.38 -11.73 -10.22
C MET A 82 4.90 -13.11 -10.61
N SER A 83 4.56 -13.59 -11.81
CA SER A 83 4.96 -14.91 -12.32
C SER A 83 6.42 -14.90 -12.79
N ALA A 84 6.85 -13.79 -13.41
CA ALA A 84 8.21 -13.60 -13.93
C ALA A 84 9.29 -13.75 -12.85
N VAL A 85 9.03 -13.30 -11.62
CA VAL A 85 10.01 -13.38 -10.51
C VAL A 85 10.03 -14.73 -9.79
N LEU A 86 9.10 -15.65 -10.08
CA LEU A 86 8.96 -16.90 -9.32
C LEU A 86 10.21 -17.79 -9.41
N GLY A 87 10.88 -17.79 -10.56
CA GLY A 87 12.13 -18.52 -10.76
C GLY A 87 13.26 -18.04 -9.85
N GLY A 88 13.22 -16.77 -9.43
CA GLY A 88 14.21 -16.13 -8.56
C GLY A 88 14.05 -16.43 -7.06
N LEU A 89 13.02 -17.19 -6.64
CA LEU A 89 12.94 -17.68 -5.27
C LEU A 89 14.05 -18.70 -4.99
N ALA A 90 14.73 -18.56 -3.86
CA ALA A 90 15.66 -19.57 -3.37
C ALA A 90 14.96 -20.90 -3.02
N MET A 91 15.75 -21.94 -2.76
CA MET A 91 15.25 -23.18 -2.17
C MET A 91 14.50 -22.90 -0.86
N ASN A 92 13.32 -23.51 -0.71
CA ASN A 92 12.34 -23.27 0.37
C ASN A 92 11.80 -21.83 0.42
N GLY A 93 11.98 -21.04 -0.65
CA GLY A 93 11.54 -19.65 -0.71
C GLY A 93 10.01 -19.51 -0.70
N LYS A 94 9.55 -18.36 -0.21
CA LYS A 94 8.12 -18.03 -0.11
C LYS A 94 7.78 -16.76 -0.87
N ARG A 95 6.78 -16.79 -1.75
CA ARG A 95 6.16 -15.57 -2.28
C ARG A 95 4.90 -15.24 -1.48
N ILE A 96 4.82 -14.01 -0.99
CA ILE A 96 3.64 -13.46 -0.30
C ILE A 96 2.91 -12.54 -1.28
N VAL A 97 1.66 -12.86 -1.59
CA VAL A 97 0.80 -12.06 -2.49
C VAL A 97 0.02 -11.05 -1.66
N LEU A 98 0.31 -9.77 -1.90
CA LEU A 98 -0.35 -8.62 -1.26
C LEU A 98 -1.19 -7.83 -2.28
N GLY A 99 -0.68 -7.70 -3.51
CA GLY A 99 -1.41 -7.06 -4.60
C GLY A 99 -2.54 -7.93 -5.11
N ALA A 100 -3.62 -7.29 -5.57
CA ALA A 100 -4.78 -7.93 -6.16
C ALA A 100 -4.78 -7.73 -7.69
N PRO A 101 -4.14 -8.61 -8.48
CA PRO A 101 -4.25 -8.57 -9.94
C PRO A 101 -5.66 -8.97 -10.38
N ALA A 102 -6.14 -8.36 -11.47
CA ALA A 102 -7.37 -8.81 -12.13
C ALA A 102 -7.15 -10.09 -12.95
N ASP A 103 -5.93 -10.29 -13.45
CA ASP A 103 -5.55 -11.44 -14.26
C ASP A 103 -5.14 -12.65 -13.41
N PRO A 104 -5.27 -13.89 -13.93
CA PRO A 104 -4.84 -15.09 -13.24
C PRO A 104 -3.33 -15.11 -12.94
N LEU A 105 -2.98 -15.65 -11.77
CA LEU A 105 -1.60 -15.86 -11.37
C LEU A 105 -1.08 -17.18 -11.94
N GLN A 106 -0.20 -17.10 -12.94
CA GLN A 106 0.37 -18.29 -13.60
C GLN A 106 1.52 -18.85 -12.76
N VAL A 107 1.46 -20.14 -12.44
CA VAL A 107 2.43 -20.78 -11.54
C VAL A 107 2.88 -22.12 -12.13
N PRO A 108 4.07 -22.18 -12.76
CA PRO A 108 4.61 -23.43 -13.25
C PRO A 108 4.92 -24.39 -12.09
N ALA A 109 4.24 -25.54 -12.05
CA ALA A 109 4.38 -26.52 -10.96
C ALA A 109 5.82 -27.02 -10.77
N GLY A 110 6.58 -27.17 -11.87
CA GLY A 110 7.99 -27.58 -11.81
C GLY A 110 8.87 -26.62 -10.99
N LEU A 111 8.59 -25.31 -11.04
CA LEU A 111 9.31 -24.31 -10.23
C LEU A 111 9.00 -24.46 -8.75
N LEU A 112 7.76 -24.84 -8.39
CA LEU A 112 7.40 -25.09 -7.00
C LEU A 112 8.06 -26.36 -6.46
N ILE A 113 7.95 -27.46 -7.21
CA ILE A 113 8.43 -28.78 -6.80
C ILE A 113 9.96 -28.78 -6.68
N GLY A 114 10.67 -28.34 -7.72
CA GLY A 114 12.13 -28.36 -7.75
C GLY A 114 12.75 -27.47 -6.66
N GLY A 115 12.10 -26.34 -6.35
CA GLY A 115 12.56 -25.40 -5.35
C GLY A 115 12.02 -25.61 -3.94
N ARG A 116 11.06 -26.53 -3.72
CA ARG A 116 10.25 -26.61 -2.49
C ARG A 116 9.62 -25.27 -2.10
N ARG A 117 9.19 -24.49 -3.10
CA ARG A 117 8.74 -23.11 -2.93
C ARG A 117 7.27 -23.06 -2.52
N SER A 118 6.89 -21.96 -1.87
CA SER A 118 5.51 -21.72 -1.44
C SER A 118 4.97 -20.39 -1.93
N ILE A 119 3.65 -20.32 -2.11
CA ILE A 119 2.90 -19.10 -2.43
C ILE A 119 1.82 -18.95 -1.36
N VAL A 120 1.75 -17.79 -0.73
CA VAL A 120 0.79 -17.49 0.34
C VAL A 120 0.15 -16.14 0.06
N GLY A 121 -1.16 -16.03 0.23
CA GLY A 121 -1.85 -14.73 0.22
C GLY A 121 -1.88 -14.11 1.61
N TRP A 122 -1.77 -12.79 1.69
CA TRP A 122 -1.94 -12.07 2.95
C TRP A 122 -2.78 -10.81 2.72
N PRO A 123 -3.92 -10.65 3.42
CA PRO A 123 -4.75 -9.46 3.30
C PRO A 123 -4.13 -8.28 4.07
N SER A 124 -4.88 -7.19 4.25
CA SER A 124 -4.47 -5.99 4.99
C SER A 124 -4.15 -6.21 6.50
N GLY A 125 -4.09 -7.46 6.96
CA GLY A 125 -3.89 -7.82 8.36
C GLY A 125 -5.10 -7.57 9.25
N SER A 126 -4.87 -7.69 10.54
CA SER A 126 -5.78 -7.47 11.64
C SER A 126 -5.48 -6.14 12.36
N SER A 127 -6.30 -5.79 13.35
CA SER A 127 -6.04 -4.61 14.19
C SER A 127 -4.74 -4.74 14.98
N ILE A 128 -4.34 -5.95 15.39
CA ILE A 128 -3.08 -6.15 16.10
C ILE A 128 -1.87 -5.92 15.19
N ASP A 129 -1.94 -6.37 13.92
CA ASP A 129 -0.88 -6.09 12.93
C ASP A 129 -0.70 -4.59 12.69
N SER A 130 -1.80 -3.83 12.69
CA SER A 130 -1.78 -2.37 12.58
C SER A 130 -1.14 -1.72 13.82
N GLN A 131 -1.46 -2.21 15.01
CA GLN A 131 -0.88 -1.73 16.26
C GLN A 131 0.64 -2.00 16.32
N ASP A 132 1.07 -3.20 15.94
CA ASP A 132 2.48 -3.56 15.88
C ASP A 132 3.24 -2.70 14.87
N THR A 133 2.63 -2.43 13.71
CA THR A 133 3.20 -1.54 12.69
C THR A 133 3.37 -0.11 13.21
N LEU A 134 2.38 0.42 13.94
CA LEU A 134 2.45 1.75 14.55
C LEU A 134 3.50 1.82 15.66
N ALA A 135 3.61 0.76 16.48
CA ALA A 135 4.63 0.65 17.51
C ALA A 135 6.04 0.63 16.89
N PHE A 136 6.24 -0.18 15.85
CA PHE A 136 7.50 -0.23 15.10
C PHE A 136 7.85 1.12 14.46
N SER A 137 6.88 1.77 13.79
CA SER A 137 7.07 3.10 13.18
C SER A 137 7.50 4.15 14.20
N THR A 138 6.91 4.11 15.40
CA THR A 138 7.24 5.04 16.48
C THR A 138 8.66 4.79 17.02
N GLN A 139 9.07 3.53 17.17
CA GLN A 139 10.40 3.16 17.65
C GLN A 139 11.52 3.45 16.65
N THR A 140 11.23 3.30 15.35
CA THR A 140 12.23 3.42 14.27
C THR A 140 12.24 4.79 13.59
N GLY A 141 11.25 5.64 13.88
CA GLY A 141 11.09 6.93 13.21
C GLY A 141 10.63 6.83 11.76
N VAL A 142 10.20 5.64 11.29
CA VAL A 142 9.67 5.47 9.93
C VAL A 142 8.38 6.28 9.80
N ARG A 143 8.36 7.26 8.89
CA ARG A 143 7.21 8.10 8.58
C ARG A 143 6.82 7.96 7.12
N SER A 144 5.56 8.24 6.81
CA SER A 144 5.11 8.30 5.43
C SER A 144 5.51 9.61 4.76
N THR A 145 5.85 9.50 3.48
CA THR A 145 6.03 10.66 2.61
C THR A 145 4.68 10.97 1.96
N ASN A 146 4.16 12.16 2.19
CA ASN A 146 2.81 12.54 1.77
C ASN A 146 2.82 13.85 1.00
N GLU A 147 1.98 13.92 -0.04
CA GLU A 147 1.55 15.16 -0.68
C GLU A 147 0.25 15.60 -0.01
N LEU A 148 0.30 16.68 0.78
CA LEU A 148 -0.84 17.14 1.57
C LEU A 148 -1.70 18.12 0.79
N PHE A 149 -3.00 17.90 0.83
CA PHE A 149 -4.00 18.83 0.31
C PHE A 149 -4.98 19.15 1.45
N PRO A 150 -5.40 20.41 1.61
CA PRO A 150 -6.52 20.71 2.50
C PRO A 150 -7.77 20.01 1.96
N LEU A 151 -8.70 19.64 2.84
CA LEU A 151 -9.97 19.01 2.46
C LEU A 151 -10.67 19.85 1.38
N GLU A 152 -10.56 21.18 1.48
CA GLU A 152 -11.03 22.21 0.53
C GLU A 152 -10.64 21.92 -0.93
N ARG A 153 -9.48 21.28 -1.12
CA ARG A 153 -8.89 20.94 -2.42
C ARG A 153 -8.97 19.43 -2.70
N ALA A 154 -9.96 18.74 -2.16
CA ALA A 154 -10.14 17.29 -2.35
C ALA A 154 -10.19 16.87 -3.82
N ALA A 155 -10.84 17.66 -4.69
CA ALA A 155 -10.90 17.38 -6.13
C ALA A 155 -9.51 17.38 -6.77
N GLU A 156 -8.69 18.39 -6.47
CA GLU A 156 -7.32 18.48 -6.98
C GLU A 156 -6.44 17.35 -6.45
N GLY A 157 -6.54 17.03 -5.15
CA GLY A 157 -5.83 15.90 -4.57
C GLY A 157 -6.22 14.57 -5.24
N TYR A 158 -7.50 14.38 -5.53
CA TYR A 158 -7.99 13.20 -6.24
C TYR A 158 -7.48 13.15 -7.68
N GLU A 159 -7.53 14.26 -8.43
CA GLU A 159 -6.97 14.34 -9.79
C GLU A 159 -5.46 14.06 -9.80
N ARG A 160 -4.73 14.59 -8.81
CA ARG A 160 -3.30 14.32 -8.62
C ARG A 160 -3.03 12.83 -8.46
N MET A 161 -3.81 12.15 -7.61
CA MET A 161 -3.73 10.70 -7.43
C MET A 161 -4.04 9.96 -8.74
N MET A 162 -5.16 10.29 -9.39
CA MET A 162 -5.61 9.63 -10.62
C MET A 162 -4.66 9.86 -11.81
N SER A 163 -3.93 10.97 -11.82
CA SER A 163 -2.95 11.26 -12.88
C SER A 163 -1.73 10.33 -12.89
N GLY A 164 -1.51 9.56 -11.81
CA GLY A 164 -0.32 8.73 -11.63
C GLY A 164 0.98 9.51 -11.40
N LYS A 165 0.93 10.85 -11.33
CA LYS A 165 2.09 11.71 -11.12
C LYS A 165 2.41 11.96 -9.65
N ALA A 166 1.55 11.51 -8.74
CA ALA A 166 1.84 11.55 -7.32
C ALA A 166 3.09 10.71 -7.05
N ARG A 167 4.08 11.29 -6.36
CA ARG A 167 5.32 10.53 -6.04
C ARG A 167 5.07 9.51 -4.93
N PHE A 168 4.08 9.77 -4.06
CA PHE A 168 3.70 8.91 -2.94
C PHE A 168 2.19 9.04 -2.64
N ARG A 169 1.83 9.21 -1.36
CA ARG A 169 0.46 9.29 -0.90
C ARG A 169 -0.07 10.72 -1.00
N VAL A 170 -1.15 10.90 -1.73
CA VAL A 170 -1.98 12.10 -1.60
C VAL A 170 -2.84 11.97 -0.35
N VAL A 171 -2.76 12.94 0.56
CA VAL A 171 -3.48 12.93 1.83
C VAL A 171 -4.28 14.21 1.99
N LEU A 172 -5.55 14.07 2.35
CA LEU A 172 -6.43 15.19 2.67
C LEU A 172 -6.34 15.53 4.16
N THR A 173 -6.15 16.81 4.47
CA THR A 173 -6.05 17.32 5.85
C THR A 173 -7.28 18.13 6.20
N THR A 174 -7.79 17.98 7.42
CA THR A 174 -9.06 18.59 7.86
C THR A 174 -8.90 19.93 8.59
N GLY A 175 -7.80 20.65 8.33
CA GLY A 175 -7.62 22.06 8.75
C GLY A 175 -6.89 22.33 10.07
N ASN A 176 -6.58 21.31 10.88
CA ASN A 176 -5.90 21.51 12.17
C ASN A 176 -4.36 21.33 12.14
N GLU A 177 -3.75 21.05 10.98
CA GLU A 177 -2.40 20.44 10.95
C GLU A 177 -1.34 21.20 10.14
N MET A 178 -1.68 22.25 9.41
CA MET A 178 -0.65 23.09 8.76
C MET A 178 0.22 23.86 9.79
N ALA A 179 -0.14 23.87 11.07
CA ALA A 179 0.60 24.56 12.12
C ALA A 179 1.75 23.73 12.74
N ASN A 180 1.79 22.41 12.54
CA ASN A 180 2.67 21.52 13.33
C ASN A 180 3.63 20.64 12.53
N GLN A 181 3.91 21.03 11.28
CA GLN A 181 4.91 20.36 10.43
C GLN A 181 6.17 21.25 10.32
N ARG A 182 6.95 21.26 11.40
CA ARG A 182 8.39 21.57 11.38
C ARG A 182 9.15 20.34 11.83
#